data_AF-A0A7J3I919-F1
#
_entry.id   AF-A0A7J3I919-F1
#
_cell.length_a   1.000
_cell.length_b   1.000
_cell.length_c   1.000
_cell.angle_alpha   90.00
_cell.angle_beta   90.00
_cell.angle_gamma   90.00
#
_symmetry.space_group_name_H-M   'P 1'
#
loop_
_entity.id
_entity.type
_entity.pdbx_description
1 polymer ?
#
loop_
_entity_poly.entity_id
_entity_poly.type
_entity_poly.pdbx_seq_one_letter_code
_entity_poly.pdbx_strand_id
1 'polypeptide(L)'
;LTEGVDCVLGWRSPNYVYKAWGSDIRVLLRNYRLSDDIGFRFSDKKWDQYPLTAEKYAQWLSQTSGDVILVAIDYETFGEHHSINTGIHEFLRWLPLEIAKYNIATEFPSTAAFKYPIRDVYNVPPWNTISWADERDLSAWLGNEIQKTIFEFYTFLEPYAKAVGNDHLRVWRMLGSSDHLYYLSMKGGAAGEVHTYFSPYKNLFTALRVYTEALTALASAISSKIAENPYKYAYNIVLPSLYSFQFYLTPGRPLSLKARSLPELITLLEKVPVESIIYHLRRGDLANWLRTFFMLDEITTRLEELSQNVDSIKDYEKLREMVISILRGSKVS
;
A
#
# COMPACT_ATOMS: atom_id res chain seq x y z
N LEU A 1 14.66 8.45 2.03
CA LEU A 1 14.29 9.38 3.11
C LEU A 1 13.17 8.72 3.90
N THR A 2 13.10 8.89 5.22
CA THR A 2 11.98 8.40 6.04
C THR A 2 11.85 9.24 7.31
N GLU A 3 10.87 8.96 8.16
CA GLU A 3 10.59 9.74 9.37
C GLU A 3 11.54 9.37 10.52
N GLY A 4 12.01 10.38 11.26
CA GLY A 4 12.86 10.22 12.43
C GLY A 4 12.05 10.05 13.72
N VAL A 5 11.25 8.99 13.82
CA VAL A 5 10.38 8.77 14.99
C VAL A 5 11.13 8.20 16.19
N ASP A 6 10.78 8.71 17.38
CA ASP A 6 11.43 8.33 18.63
C ASP A 6 11.27 6.82 18.95
N CYS A 7 10.14 6.21 18.55
CA CYS A 7 9.88 4.78 18.78
C CYS A 7 10.80 3.84 17.98
N VAL A 8 11.41 4.30 16.89
CA VAL A 8 12.40 3.54 16.09
C VAL A 8 13.82 3.98 16.41
N LEU A 9 14.04 5.27 16.66
CA LEU A 9 15.34 5.82 16.98
C LEU A 9 15.85 5.41 18.36
N GLY A 10 14.96 5.32 19.36
CA GLY A 10 15.34 5.08 20.74
C GLY A 10 16.26 6.20 21.25
N TRP A 11 17.51 5.87 21.60
CA TRP A 11 18.51 6.84 22.05
C TRP A 11 19.27 7.52 20.90
N ARG A 12 19.05 7.08 19.64
CA ARG A 12 19.75 7.58 18.46
C ARG A 12 19.13 8.90 17.97
N SER A 13 19.82 9.60 17.09
CA SER A 13 19.39 10.91 16.56
C SER A 13 19.00 10.82 15.09
N PRO A 14 17.98 11.56 14.61
CA PRO A 14 17.65 11.60 13.19
C PRO A 14 18.73 12.26 12.32
N ASN A 15 19.68 12.96 12.94
CA ASN A 15 20.62 13.84 12.24
C ASN A 15 21.90 13.14 11.72
N TYR A 16 21.79 11.85 11.39
CA TYR A 16 22.89 11.03 10.88
C TYR A 16 22.43 10.19 9.69
N VAL A 17 23.39 9.69 8.92
CA VAL A 17 23.12 8.74 7.83
C VAL A 17 22.98 7.33 8.39
N TYR A 18 21.90 6.65 8.04
CA TYR A 18 21.65 5.25 8.40
C TYR A 18 21.71 4.34 7.18
N LYS A 19 21.73 3.03 7.41
CA LYS A 19 21.55 1.99 6.39
C LYS A 19 20.22 1.27 6.63
N ALA A 20 19.44 1.01 5.58
CA ALA A 20 18.22 0.23 5.72
C ALA A 20 18.53 -1.23 6.09
N TRP A 21 17.74 -1.83 6.98
CA TRP A 21 17.91 -3.24 7.34
C TRP A 21 17.82 -4.15 6.10
N GLY A 22 18.77 -5.08 5.97
CA GLY A 22 18.80 -6.05 4.87
C GLY A 22 19.13 -5.48 3.48
N SER A 23 19.57 -4.23 3.35
CA SER A 23 19.96 -3.65 2.05
C SER A 23 21.08 -2.60 2.19
N ASP A 24 21.75 -2.25 1.08
CA ASP A 24 22.80 -1.21 1.05
C ASP A 24 22.27 0.22 0.83
N ILE A 25 20.95 0.41 0.94
CA ILE A 25 20.32 1.72 0.76
C ILE A 25 20.67 2.63 1.93
N ARG A 26 21.19 3.83 1.62
CA ARG A 26 21.43 4.93 2.57
C ARG A 26 20.11 5.61 2.93
N VAL A 27 19.92 5.90 4.21
CA VAL A 27 18.69 6.46 4.77
C VAL A 27 19.01 7.75 5.52
N LEU A 28 18.32 8.83 5.13
CA LEU A 28 18.27 10.08 5.89
C LEU A 28 16.89 10.16 6.57
N LEU A 29 16.89 10.58 7.83
CA LEU A 29 15.71 10.66 8.66
C LEU A 29 15.28 12.12 8.84
N ARG A 30 14.01 12.41 8.61
CA ARG A 30 13.46 13.75 8.84
C ARG A 30 13.58 14.08 10.33
N ASN A 31 14.05 15.28 10.62
CA ASN A 31 13.96 15.84 11.96
C ASN A 31 12.57 16.48 12.10
N TYR A 32 11.58 15.72 12.58
CA TYR A 32 10.19 16.17 12.62
C TYR A 32 10.01 17.44 13.45
N ARG A 33 10.78 17.64 14.53
CA ARG A 33 10.65 18.84 15.39
C ARG A 33 10.99 20.10 14.62
N LEU A 34 12.21 20.14 14.05
CA LEU A 34 12.69 21.27 13.25
C LEU A 34 11.87 21.48 11.97
N SER A 35 11.31 20.40 11.42
CA SER A 35 10.43 20.48 10.25
C SER A 35 9.07 21.06 10.60
N ASP A 36 8.44 20.58 11.67
CA ASP A 36 7.12 21.03 12.12
C ASP A 36 7.15 22.47 12.64
N ASP A 37 8.29 22.96 13.12
CA ASP A 37 8.46 24.37 13.52
C ASP A 37 8.26 25.33 12.33
N ILE A 38 8.71 24.95 11.13
CA ILE A 38 8.44 25.70 9.90
C ILE A 38 7.07 25.33 9.32
N GLY A 39 6.79 24.04 9.20
CA GLY A 39 5.59 23.53 8.52
C GLY A 39 4.28 23.91 9.21
N PHE A 40 4.23 23.79 10.54
CA PHE A 40 2.99 23.95 11.31
C PHE A 40 3.01 25.15 12.27
N ARG A 41 4.12 25.37 13.00
CA ARG A 41 4.15 26.36 14.10
C ARG A 41 4.54 27.78 13.68
N PHE A 42 4.98 27.99 12.44
CA PHE A 42 5.57 29.25 11.99
C PHE A 42 4.67 30.48 12.26
N SER A 43 3.37 30.36 12.01
CA SER A 43 2.39 31.43 12.23
C SER A 43 1.60 31.30 13.54
N ASP A 44 1.92 30.31 14.39
CA ASP A 44 1.22 30.08 15.66
C ASP A 44 1.69 31.08 16.73
N LYS A 45 0.91 32.14 16.92
CA LYS A 45 1.18 33.19 17.94
C LYS A 45 1.07 32.70 19.39
N LYS A 46 0.50 31.51 19.62
CA LYS A 46 0.41 30.90 20.95
C LYS A 46 1.62 30.04 21.28
N TRP A 47 2.43 29.68 20.28
CA TRP A 47 3.67 28.95 20.50
C TRP A 47 4.67 29.84 21.24
N ASP A 48 5.28 29.31 22.30
CA ASP A 48 6.18 30.03 23.20
C ASP A 48 7.48 30.49 22.52
N GLN A 49 7.82 29.92 21.37
CA GLN A 49 8.97 30.36 20.57
C GLN A 49 8.60 31.35 19.46
N TYR A 50 7.32 31.72 19.30
CA TYR A 50 6.89 32.69 18.30
C TYR A 50 7.44 34.10 18.62
N PRO A 51 7.90 34.89 17.61
CA PRO A 51 7.98 34.54 16.20
C PRO A 51 9.22 33.68 15.87
N LEU A 52 9.10 32.83 14.85
CA LEU A 52 10.22 32.08 14.30
C LEU A 52 10.98 32.93 13.26
N THR A 53 12.17 33.41 13.62
CA THR A 53 13.04 34.17 12.71
C THR A 53 14.11 33.28 12.08
N ALA A 54 14.63 33.68 10.92
CA ALA A 54 15.72 32.96 10.24
C ALA A 54 16.97 32.84 11.13
N GLU A 55 17.30 33.90 11.87
CA GLU A 55 18.41 33.92 12.84
C GLU A 55 18.21 32.91 13.96
N LYS A 56 17.03 32.92 14.60
CA LYS A 56 16.66 31.99 15.67
C LYS A 56 16.74 30.54 15.19
N TYR A 57 16.19 30.26 14.00
CA TYR A 57 16.22 28.92 13.44
C TYR A 57 17.64 28.47 13.09
N ALA A 58 18.46 29.34 12.46
CA ALA A 58 19.86 29.04 12.17
C ALA A 58 20.68 28.77 13.45
N GLN A 59 20.42 29.51 14.53
CA GLN A 59 21.01 29.25 15.84
C GLN A 59 20.65 27.85 16.35
N TRP A 60 19.37 27.44 16.28
CA TRP A 60 18.94 26.10 16.67
C TRP A 60 19.61 25.01 15.83
N LEU A 61 19.74 25.21 14.52
CA LEU A 61 20.46 24.29 13.64
C LEU A 61 21.93 24.13 14.08
N SER A 62 22.60 25.23 14.44
CA SER A 62 24.00 25.20 14.89
C SER A 62 24.22 24.46 16.22
N GLN A 63 23.19 24.44 17.07
CA GLN A 63 23.21 23.75 18.37
C GLN A 63 22.74 22.29 18.27
N THR A 64 22.18 21.91 17.12
CA THR A 64 21.65 20.57 16.88
C THR A 64 22.79 19.62 16.53
N SER A 65 23.02 18.61 17.38
CA SER A 65 24.07 17.61 17.13
C SER A 65 23.73 16.68 15.96
N GLY A 66 24.70 16.44 15.08
CA GLY A 66 24.59 15.54 13.95
C GLY A 66 25.52 15.92 12.80
N ASP A 67 25.61 15.04 11.81
CA ASP A 67 26.36 15.29 10.57
C ASP A 67 25.46 15.94 9.49
N VAL A 68 24.17 15.63 9.52
CA VAL A 68 23.17 16.07 8.53
C VAL A 68 21.82 16.25 9.18
N ILE A 69 21.19 17.42 9.00
CA ILE A 69 19.82 17.66 9.47
C ILE A 69 18.90 17.68 8.26
N LEU A 70 18.02 16.68 8.13
CA LEU A 70 17.00 16.66 7.09
C LEU A 70 15.75 17.39 7.57
N VAL A 71 15.54 18.59 7.05
CA VAL A 71 14.29 19.35 7.19
C VAL A 71 13.43 19.05 5.97
N ALA A 72 12.25 18.49 6.18
CA ALA A 72 11.31 18.16 5.11
C ALA A 72 9.93 18.69 5.45
N ILE A 73 9.38 19.51 4.56
CA ILE A 73 8.12 20.25 4.71
C ILE A 73 7.42 20.29 3.36
N ASP A 74 6.09 20.47 3.39
CA ASP A 74 5.30 20.64 2.17
C ASP A 74 5.66 21.93 1.44
N TYR A 75 5.56 21.92 0.12
CA TYR A 75 5.92 23.09 -0.69
C TYR A 75 4.93 24.24 -0.43
N GLU A 76 3.67 23.87 -0.21
CA GLU A 76 2.52 24.69 0.17
C GLU A 76 2.72 25.42 1.51
N THR A 77 3.72 25.03 2.32
CA THR A 77 4.16 25.78 3.50
C THR A 77 4.41 27.26 3.17
N PHE A 78 4.99 27.53 1.99
CA PHE A 78 5.37 28.87 1.55
C PHE A 78 4.26 29.51 0.71
N GLY A 79 3.34 30.21 1.37
CA GLY A 79 2.32 31.05 0.72
C GLY A 79 0.89 30.53 0.86
N GLU A 80 0.70 29.23 1.08
CA GLU A 80 -0.63 28.61 1.24
C GLU A 80 -0.93 28.27 2.70
N HIS A 81 -0.14 27.42 3.36
CA HIS A 81 -0.32 27.14 4.80
C HIS A 81 0.03 28.37 5.64
N HIS A 82 1.15 29.02 5.32
CA HIS A 82 1.52 30.32 5.89
C HIS A 82 1.43 31.36 4.80
N SER A 83 0.46 32.27 4.90
CA SER A 83 0.33 33.36 3.94
C SER A 83 1.55 34.28 3.95
N ILE A 84 1.81 35.00 2.86
CA ILE A 84 2.94 35.94 2.76
C ILE A 84 3.00 36.96 3.91
N ASN A 85 1.84 37.39 4.43
CA ASN A 85 1.75 38.38 5.51
C ASN A 85 2.28 37.85 6.86
N THR A 86 2.50 36.54 6.99
CA THR A 86 3.14 35.95 8.17
C THR A 86 4.65 36.18 8.21
N GLY A 87 5.26 36.62 7.10
CA GLY A 87 6.70 36.79 6.95
C GLY A 87 7.45 35.51 6.54
N ILE A 88 6.75 34.45 6.14
CA ILE A 88 7.36 33.16 5.75
C ILE A 88 8.28 33.29 4.53
N HIS A 89 7.98 34.18 3.59
CA HIS A 89 8.83 34.42 2.42
C HIS A 89 10.11 35.19 2.81
N GLU A 90 9.99 36.16 3.71
CA GLU A 90 11.12 36.88 4.30
C GLU A 90 12.01 35.92 5.09
N PHE A 91 11.41 35.04 5.90
CA PHE A 91 12.13 33.96 6.59
C PHE A 91 12.94 33.12 5.59
N LEU A 92 12.31 32.62 4.52
CA LEU A 92 12.98 31.81 3.51
C LEU A 92 14.10 32.58 2.78
N ARG A 93 13.92 33.87 2.52
CA ARG A 93 14.93 34.74 1.89
C ARG A 93 16.18 34.89 2.75
N TRP A 94 15.99 35.06 4.06
CA TRP A 94 17.11 35.29 4.99
C TRP A 94 17.75 33.99 5.48
N LEU A 95 17.02 32.88 5.49
CA LEU A 95 17.47 31.61 6.07
C LEU A 95 18.84 31.13 5.55
N PRO A 96 19.14 31.10 4.23
CA PRO A 96 20.46 30.67 3.76
C PRO A 96 21.60 31.56 4.28
N LEU A 97 21.36 32.88 4.39
CA LEU A 97 22.35 33.83 4.88
C LEU A 97 22.63 33.64 6.37
N GLU A 98 21.58 33.39 7.16
CA GLU A 98 21.70 33.14 8.60
C GLU A 98 22.38 31.80 8.89
N ILE A 99 22.04 30.74 8.15
CA ILE A 99 22.68 29.42 8.26
C ILE A 99 24.18 29.49 7.94
N ALA A 100 24.57 30.26 6.91
CA ALA A 100 25.97 30.41 6.50
C ALA A 100 26.86 31.02 7.60
N LYS A 101 26.32 31.89 8.48
CA LYS A 101 27.07 32.47 9.61
C LYS A 101 27.58 31.41 10.60
N TYR A 102 26.94 30.26 10.65
CA TYR A 102 27.31 29.13 11.51
C TYR A 102 28.14 28.06 10.79
N ASN A 103 28.64 28.33 9.58
CA ASN A 103 29.36 27.36 8.73
C ASN A 103 28.57 26.07 8.43
N ILE A 104 27.24 26.16 8.43
CA ILE A 104 26.37 25.06 8.04
C ILE A 104 26.16 25.12 6.53
N ALA A 105 26.43 24.02 5.83
CA ALA A 105 26.22 23.91 4.39
C ALA A 105 24.84 23.34 4.07
N THR A 106 24.21 23.85 3.01
CA THR A 106 23.04 23.24 2.38
C THR A 106 23.49 22.31 1.26
N GLU A 107 22.94 21.10 1.22
CA GLU A 107 23.41 20.03 0.33
C GLU A 107 22.21 19.28 -0.26
N PHE A 108 22.40 18.68 -1.43
CA PHE A 108 21.40 17.77 -1.98
C PHE A 108 21.32 16.49 -1.14
N PRO A 109 20.13 15.90 -0.93
CA PRO A 109 19.99 14.63 -0.21
C PRO A 109 20.85 13.51 -0.82
N SER A 110 21.00 13.50 -2.15
CA SER A 110 21.87 12.55 -2.88
C SER A 110 23.34 12.73 -2.57
N THR A 111 23.81 13.95 -2.27
CA THR A 111 25.19 14.21 -1.84
C THR A 111 25.36 13.87 -0.36
N ALA A 112 24.47 14.39 0.49
CA ALA A 112 24.57 14.24 1.94
C ALA A 112 24.54 12.76 2.39
N ALA A 113 23.73 11.93 1.73
CA ALA A 113 23.63 10.50 2.05
C ALA A 113 24.93 9.71 1.84
N PHE A 114 25.85 10.19 1.00
CA PHE A 114 27.12 9.53 0.70
C PHE A 114 28.35 10.26 1.24
N LYS A 115 28.21 11.55 1.59
CA LYS A 115 29.27 12.37 2.19
C LYS A 115 29.68 11.86 3.58
N TYR A 116 28.71 11.37 4.36
CA TYR A 116 28.91 10.97 5.76
C TYR A 116 28.88 9.44 5.94
N PRO A 117 29.57 8.91 6.97
CA PRO A 117 29.56 7.47 7.26
C PRO A 117 28.18 7.01 7.72
N ILE A 118 27.86 5.73 7.45
CA ILE A 118 26.68 5.08 8.06
C ILE A 118 26.93 5.00 9.56
N ARG A 119 26.01 5.56 10.34
CA ARG A 119 26.07 5.53 11.80
C ARG A 119 25.56 4.21 12.36
N ASP A 120 24.46 3.69 11.81
CA ASP A 120 23.81 2.47 12.28
C ASP A 120 22.77 1.96 11.25
N VAL A 121 22.15 0.82 11.54
CA VAL A 121 21.02 0.25 10.79
C VAL A 121 19.70 0.84 11.27
N TYR A 122 18.93 1.39 10.34
CA TYR A 122 17.54 1.80 10.58
C TYR A 122 16.61 0.64 10.21
N ASN A 123 15.93 0.09 11.22
CA ASN A 123 15.02 -1.04 11.08
C ASN A 123 13.65 -0.68 11.66
N VAL A 124 12.66 -0.54 10.79
CA VAL A 124 11.26 -0.36 11.18
C VAL A 124 10.61 -1.75 11.19
N PRO A 125 10.20 -2.29 12.34
CA PRO A 125 9.62 -3.63 12.38
C PRO A 125 8.25 -3.64 11.66
N PRO A 126 7.85 -4.78 11.05
CA PRO A 126 6.63 -4.85 10.24
C PRO A 126 5.33 -4.47 10.96
N TRP A 127 5.28 -4.61 12.29
CA TRP A 127 4.12 -4.26 13.11
C TRP A 127 4.10 -2.78 13.55
N ASN A 128 5.17 -2.01 13.30
CA ASN A 128 5.26 -0.57 13.60
C ASN A 128 5.47 0.22 12.31
N THR A 129 4.62 0.04 11.30
CA THR A 129 4.72 0.88 10.09
C THR A 129 4.57 2.36 10.47
N ILE A 130 5.55 3.16 10.06
CA ILE A 130 5.62 4.59 10.37
C ILE A 130 5.24 5.44 9.16
N SER A 131 4.82 6.67 9.44
CA SER A 131 4.64 7.71 8.44
C SER A 131 5.10 9.06 9.00
N TRP A 132 4.98 10.12 8.21
CA TRP A 132 5.23 11.48 8.68
C TRP A 132 3.98 12.22 9.18
N ALA A 133 2.80 11.61 9.00
CA ALA A 133 1.51 12.25 9.22
C ALA A 133 1.00 11.95 10.63
N ASP A 134 0.29 12.91 11.22
CA ASP A 134 -0.39 12.80 12.52
C ASP A 134 0.48 12.15 13.63
N GLU A 135 0.08 10.98 14.14
CA GLU A 135 0.76 10.19 15.17
C GLU A 135 2.01 9.46 14.65
N ARG A 136 2.42 9.71 13.40
CA ARG A 136 3.57 9.12 12.69
C ARG A 136 3.46 7.61 12.49
N ASP A 137 2.23 7.13 12.31
CA ASP A 137 1.88 5.75 12.00
C ASP A 137 0.95 5.67 10.77
N LEU A 138 0.26 4.54 10.57
CA LEU A 138 -0.67 4.35 9.45
C LEU A 138 -2.06 4.96 9.65
N SER A 139 -2.35 5.53 10.82
CA SER A 139 -3.71 5.92 11.20
C SER A 139 -4.31 7.03 10.32
N ALA A 140 -3.48 7.82 9.63
CA ALA A 140 -3.95 8.82 8.67
C ALA A 140 -4.66 8.21 7.45
N TRP A 141 -4.31 6.97 7.07
CA TRP A 141 -4.87 6.28 5.89
C TRP A 141 -5.63 4.99 6.21
N LEU A 142 -5.35 4.35 7.34
CA LEU A 142 -5.94 3.05 7.76
C LEU A 142 -6.37 3.05 9.23
N GLY A 143 -6.67 4.23 9.80
CA GLY A 143 -7.04 4.40 11.21
C GLY A 143 -8.47 4.03 11.55
N ASN A 144 -9.35 3.85 10.56
CA ASN A 144 -10.76 3.48 10.78
C ASN A 144 -11.25 2.36 9.84
N GLU A 145 -12.40 1.76 10.16
CA GLU A 145 -12.94 0.62 9.42
C GLU A 145 -13.37 0.95 7.98
N ILE A 146 -13.81 2.20 7.72
CA ILE A 146 -14.17 2.65 6.36
C ILE A 146 -12.92 2.65 5.47
N GLN A 147 -11.84 3.26 5.97
CA GLN A 147 -10.54 3.29 5.28
C GLN A 147 -10.04 1.88 4.97
N LYS A 148 -10.07 0.96 5.95
CA LYS A 148 -9.65 -0.44 5.77
C LYS A 148 -10.51 -1.17 4.74
N THR A 149 -11.84 -1.06 4.85
CA THR A 149 -12.78 -1.71 3.92
C THR A 149 -12.57 -1.24 2.48
N ILE A 150 -12.38 0.07 2.28
CA ILE A 150 -12.15 0.64 0.95
C ILE A 150 -10.78 0.23 0.41
N PHE A 151 -9.75 0.18 1.26
CA PHE A 151 -8.43 -0.30 0.87
C PHE A 151 -8.46 -1.80 0.49
N GLU A 152 -9.22 -2.62 1.20
CA GLU A 152 -9.46 -4.02 0.85
C GLU A 152 -10.17 -4.14 -0.51
N PHE A 153 -11.20 -3.32 -0.76
CA PHE A 153 -11.87 -3.32 -2.07
C PHE A 153 -10.91 -2.90 -3.19
N TYR A 154 -10.13 -1.84 -2.97
CA TYR A 154 -9.12 -1.37 -3.91
C TYR A 154 -8.06 -2.44 -4.25
N THR A 155 -7.52 -3.08 -3.22
CA THR A 155 -6.47 -4.12 -3.38
C THR A 155 -7.05 -5.41 -3.98
N PHE A 156 -8.30 -5.75 -3.68
CA PHE A 156 -8.99 -6.88 -4.30
C PHE A 156 -9.10 -6.75 -5.83
N LEU A 157 -9.21 -5.52 -6.36
CA LEU A 157 -9.26 -5.28 -7.81
C LEU A 157 -7.90 -5.44 -8.51
N GLU A 158 -6.78 -5.43 -7.79
CA GLU A 158 -5.43 -5.45 -8.37
C GLU A 158 -5.17 -6.61 -9.34
N PRO A 159 -5.45 -7.88 -8.99
CA PRO A 159 -5.16 -9.02 -9.87
C PRO A 159 -5.91 -8.92 -11.19
N TYR A 160 -7.16 -8.47 -11.14
CA TYR A 160 -8.03 -8.37 -12.30
C TYR A 160 -7.65 -7.18 -13.18
N ALA A 161 -7.33 -6.03 -12.58
CA ALA A 161 -6.83 -4.88 -13.30
C ALA A 161 -5.53 -5.19 -14.04
N LYS A 162 -4.62 -5.95 -13.42
CA LYS A 162 -3.38 -6.43 -14.05
C LYS A 162 -3.66 -7.43 -15.19
N ALA A 163 -4.57 -8.37 -14.98
CA ALA A 163 -4.90 -9.39 -15.98
C ALA A 163 -5.53 -8.78 -17.23
N VAL A 164 -6.40 -7.78 -17.07
CA VAL A 164 -7.03 -7.05 -18.19
C VAL A 164 -6.05 -6.06 -18.84
N GLY A 165 -5.27 -5.33 -18.03
CA GLY A 165 -4.26 -4.39 -18.50
C GLY A 165 -4.81 -3.08 -19.07
N ASN A 166 -3.94 -2.36 -19.79
CA ASN A 166 -4.26 -1.10 -20.49
C ASN A 166 -4.91 -0.04 -19.58
N ASP A 167 -6.02 0.55 -20.03
CA ASP A 167 -6.73 1.60 -19.31
C ASP A 167 -7.29 1.15 -17.95
N HIS A 168 -7.67 -0.13 -17.79
CA HIS A 168 -8.15 -0.63 -16.49
C HIS A 168 -7.04 -0.60 -15.45
N LEU A 169 -5.82 -1.03 -15.82
CA LEU A 169 -4.65 -0.94 -14.96
C LEU A 169 -4.25 0.51 -14.68
N ARG A 170 -4.36 1.39 -15.69
CA ARG A 170 -4.09 2.82 -15.52
C ARG A 170 -5.06 3.45 -14.51
N VAL A 171 -6.36 3.21 -14.65
CA VAL A 171 -7.39 3.72 -13.73
C VAL A 171 -7.20 3.14 -12.33
N TRP A 172 -6.92 1.84 -12.20
CA TRP A 172 -6.58 1.24 -10.91
C TRP A 172 -5.38 1.91 -10.25
N ARG A 173 -4.30 2.23 -11.00
CA ARG A 173 -3.16 2.97 -10.46
C ARG A 173 -3.54 4.38 -10.00
N MET A 174 -4.38 5.09 -10.77
CA MET A 174 -4.84 6.43 -10.40
C MET A 174 -5.68 6.41 -9.12
N LEU A 175 -6.61 5.45 -9.00
CA LEU A 175 -7.42 5.26 -7.80
C LEU A 175 -6.59 4.79 -6.59
N GLY A 176 -5.34 4.38 -6.80
CA GLY A 176 -4.39 4.05 -5.74
C GLY A 176 -3.74 5.24 -5.04
N SER A 177 -4.08 6.49 -5.40
CA SER A 177 -3.52 7.65 -4.68
C SER A 177 -3.89 7.59 -3.20
N SER A 178 -2.90 7.80 -2.34
CA SER A 178 -3.08 7.81 -0.88
C SER A 178 -4.05 8.89 -0.42
N ASP A 179 -4.20 9.97 -1.19
CA ASP A 179 -5.14 11.07 -0.91
C ASP A 179 -6.57 10.56 -0.74
N HIS A 180 -6.97 9.58 -1.57
CA HIS A 180 -8.32 9.02 -1.49
C HIS A 180 -8.62 8.40 -0.13
N LEU A 181 -7.64 7.73 0.49
CA LEU A 181 -7.77 7.19 1.84
C LEU A 181 -7.64 8.28 2.90
N TYR A 182 -6.77 9.27 2.68
CA TYR A 182 -6.57 10.40 3.58
C TYR A 182 -7.86 11.21 3.78
N TYR A 183 -8.63 11.41 2.72
CA TYR A 183 -9.94 12.09 2.76
C TYR A 183 -11.03 11.28 3.50
N LEU A 184 -10.77 10.01 3.80
CA LEU A 184 -11.65 9.13 4.57
C LEU A 184 -11.33 9.08 6.06
N SER A 185 -10.45 9.97 6.54
CA SER A 185 -10.14 10.07 7.96
C SER A 185 -11.35 10.53 8.76
N MET A 186 -11.53 9.92 9.95
CA MET A 186 -12.54 10.29 10.93
C MET A 186 -11.94 11.03 12.13
N LYS A 187 -10.69 11.47 12.03
CA LYS A 187 -10.01 12.17 13.11
C LYS A 187 -10.67 13.52 13.37
N GLY A 188 -10.72 13.90 14.65
CA GLY A 188 -11.18 15.21 15.11
C GLY A 188 -10.02 16.08 15.61
N GLY A 189 -10.34 17.26 16.14
CA GLY A 189 -9.36 18.21 16.66
C GLY A 189 -8.39 18.71 15.58
N ALA A 190 -7.15 19.01 15.97
CA ALA A 190 -6.14 19.57 15.07
C ALA A 190 -5.85 18.66 13.85
N ALA A 191 -5.74 17.33 14.05
CA ALA A 191 -5.56 16.40 12.93
C ALA A 191 -6.77 16.40 11.98
N GLY A 192 -7.99 16.42 12.53
CA GLY A 192 -9.22 16.51 11.74
C GLY A 192 -9.33 17.79 10.91
N GLU A 193 -8.89 18.93 11.45
CA GLU A 193 -8.82 20.20 10.71
C GLU A 193 -7.87 20.10 9.51
N VAL A 194 -6.70 19.49 9.69
CA VAL A 194 -5.73 19.25 8.61
C VAL A 194 -6.32 18.32 7.53
N HIS A 195 -6.95 17.21 7.92
CA HIS A 195 -7.62 16.32 6.97
C HIS A 195 -8.74 17.02 6.18
N THR A 196 -9.53 17.86 6.85
CA THR A 196 -10.62 18.61 6.21
C THR A 196 -10.08 19.68 5.26
N TYR A 197 -8.99 20.35 5.63
CA TYR A 197 -8.34 21.37 4.82
C TYR A 197 -7.83 20.82 3.48
N PHE A 198 -7.14 19.67 3.49
CA PHE A 198 -6.63 19.04 2.27
C PHE A 198 -7.70 18.31 1.45
N SER A 199 -8.85 18.01 2.04
CA SER A 199 -9.93 17.31 1.34
C SER A 199 -10.63 18.23 0.33
N PRO A 200 -10.66 17.89 -0.98
CA PRO A 200 -11.47 18.62 -1.95
C PRO A 200 -12.97 18.38 -1.72
N TYR A 201 -13.30 17.40 -0.89
CA TYR A 201 -14.67 17.06 -0.52
C TYR A 201 -15.06 17.77 0.76
N LYS A 202 -16.24 18.40 0.77
CA LYS A 202 -16.78 19.15 1.91
C LYS A 202 -17.01 18.30 3.17
N ASN A 203 -17.05 16.97 3.04
CA ASN A 203 -17.20 16.03 4.14
C ASN A 203 -16.83 14.60 3.74
N LEU A 204 -16.59 13.77 4.76
CA LEU A 204 -16.29 12.33 4.67
C LEU A 204 -17.27 11.55 3.79
N PHE A 205 -18.58 11.75 3.96
CA PHE A 205 -19.60 10.98 3.24
C PHE A 205 -19.53 11.21 1.72
N THR A 206 -19.19 12.44 1.32
CA THR A 206 -19.02 12.79 -0.09
C THR A 206 -17.76 12.14 -0.66
N ALA A 207 -16.65 12.19 0.07
CA ALA A 207 -15.40 11.51 -0.31
C ALA A 207 -15.62 10.00 -0.45
N LEU A 208 -16.28 9.38 0.53
CA LEU A 208 -16.60 7.95 0.52
C LEU A 208 -17.47 7.58 -0.67
N ARG A 209 -18.54 8.34 -0.92
CA ARG A 209 -19.45 8.09 -2.04
C ARG A 209 -18.70 8.14 -3.37
N VAL A 210 -17.96 9.21 -3.63
CA VAL A 210 -17.23 9.40 -4.89
C VAL A 210 -16.20 8.28 -5.09
N TYR A 211 -15.44 7.94 -4.05
CA TYR A 211 -14.41 6.91 -4.18
C TYR A 211 -15.02 5.51 -4.36
N THR A 212 -16.10 5.19 -3.63
CA THR A 212 -16.82 3.92 -3.79
C THR A 212 -17.45 3.79 -5.17
N GLU A 213 -18.07 4.86 -5.69
CA GLU A 213 -18.63 4.88 -7.04
C GLU A 213 -17.53 4.66 -8.10
N ALA A 214 -16.36 5.29 -7.94
CA ALA A 214 -15.23 5.11 -8.86
C ALA A 214 -14.68 3.68 -8.84
N LEU A 215 -14.49 3.08 -7.66
CA LEU A 215 -14.06 1.69 -7.53
C LEU A 215 -15.11 0.71 -8.10
N THR A 216 -16.40 0.98 -7.87
CA THR A 216 -17.50 0.15 -8.39
C THR A 216 -17.59 0.23 -9.92
N ALA A 217 -17.38 1.42 -10.49
CA ALA A 217 -17.32 1.61 -11.93
C ALA A 217 -16.14 0.85 -12.55
N LEU A 218 -14.96 0.91 -11.91
CA LEU A 218 -13.80 0.14 -12.33
C LEU A 218 -14.05 -1.37 -12.23
N ALA A 219 -14.62 -1.85 -11.12
CA ALA A 219 -14.96 -3.25 -10.92
C ALA A 219 -15.92 -3.77 -12.01
N SER A 220 -16.96 -2.98 -12.30
CA SER A 220 -17.91 -3.29 -13.38
C SER A 220 -17.23 -3.36 -14.74
N ALA A 221 -16.39 -2.37 -15.08
CA ALA A 221 -15.68 -2.35 -16.36
C ALA A 221 -14.73 -3.55 -16.52
N ILE A 222 -13.97 -3.89 -15.47
CA ILE A 222 -13.11 -5.07 -15.43
C ILE A 222 -13.94 -6.35 -15.62
N SER A 223 -15.03 -6.50 -14.86
CA SER A 223 -15.90 -7.67 -14.92
C SER A 223 -16.49 -7.86 -16.30
N SER A 224 -17.05 -6.81 -16.91
CA SER A 224 -17.54 -6.85 -18.29
C SER A 224 -16.45 -7.26 -19.27
N LYS A 225 -15.22 -6.76 -19.09
CA LYS A 225 -14.10 -7.10 -19.98
C LYS A 225 -13.67 -8.55 -19.84
N ILE A 226 -13.67 -9.10 -18.61
CA ILE A 226 -13.36 -10.51 -18.36
C ILE A 226 -14.45 -11.40 -18.96
N ALA A 227 -15.73 -11.04 -18.80
CA ALA A 227 -16.87 -11.80 -19.30
C ALA A 227 -16.86 -11.99 -20.84
N GLU A 228 -16.23 -11.08 -21.61
CA GLU A 228 -16.07 -11.25 -23.07
C GLU A 228 -15.24 -12.50 -23.42
N ASN A 229 -14.23 -12.84 -22.60
CA ASN A 229 -13.40 -14.02 -22.79
C ASN A 229 -12.74 -14.44 -21.45
N PRO A 230 -13.48 -15.12 -20.54
CA PRO A 230 -13.01 -15.40 -19.20
C PRO A 230 -11.69 -16.17 -19.16
N TYR A 231 -11.58 -17.19 -20.03
CA TYR A 231 -10.38 -18.01 -20.15
C TYR A 231 -9.13 -17.22 -20.51
N LYS A 232 -9.23 -16.26 -21.44
CA LYS A 232 -8.09 -15.42 -21.85
C LYS A 232 -7.48 -14.68 -20.65
N TYR A 233 -8.30 -14.20 -19.73
CA TYR A 233 -7.83 -13.41 -18.59
C TYR A 233 -7.51 -14.28 -17.37
N ALA A 234 -8.21 -15.39 -17.16
CA ALA A 234 -8.03 -16.29 -16.01
C ALA A 234 -6.59 -16.77 -15.83
N TYR A 235 -5.87 -17.01 -16.93
CA TYR A 235 -4.45 -17.41 -16.89
C TYR A 235 -3.51 -16.34 -16.34
N ASN A 236 -3.91 -15.06 -16.39
CA ASN A 236 -3.12 -13.93 -15.92
C ASN A 236 -3.55 -13.42 -14.53
N ILE A 237 -4.63 -13.97 -13.96
CA ILE A 237 -5.11 -13.60 -12.63
C ILE A 237 -4.27 -14.36 -11.59
N VAL A 238 -3.58 -13.60 -10.74
CA VAL A 238 -2.83 -14.12 -9.58
C VAL A 238 -3.40 -13.51 -8.31
N LEU A 239 -4.18 -14.30 -7.59
CA LEU A 239 -4.89 -13.85 -6.40
C LEU A 239 -3.93 -13.59 -5.22
N PRO A 240 -4.27 -12.67 -4.29
CA PRO A 240 -3.61 -12.59 -2.99
C PRO A 240 -3.62 -13.92 -2.24
N SER A 241 -2.66 -14.13 -1.34
CA SER A 241 -2.54 -15.38 -0.55
C SER A 241 -3.79 -15.70 0.27
N LEU A 242 -4.56 -14.69 0.66
CA LEU A 242 -5.82 -14.85 1.41
C LEU A 242 -6.88 -15.63 0.60
N TYR A 243 -6.87 -15.50 -0.73
CA TYR A 243 -7.83 -16.13 -1.63
C TYR A 243 -7.24 -17.36 -2.35
N SER A 244 -6.10 -17.88 -1.89
CA SER A 244 -5.50 -19.08 -2.46
C SER A 244 -6.41 -20.29 -2.27
N PHE A 245 -6.49 -21.17 -3.26
CA PHE A 245 -7.07 -22.49 -3.11
C PHE A 245 -6.16 -23.36 -2.24
N GLN A 246 -6.63 -23.74 -1.05
CA GLN A 246 -5.93 -24.63 -0.15
C GLN A 246 -6.38 -26.07 -0.39
N PHE A 247 -5.44 -26.96 -0.71
CA PHE A 247 -5.74 -28.38 -0.84
C PHE A 247 -5.87 -29.06 0.53
N TYR A 248 -6.83 -29.96 0.67
CA TYR A 248 -7.08 -30.79 1.85
C TYR A 248 -7.16 -32.25 1.43
N LEU A 249 -6.62 -33.15 2.25
CA LEU A 249 -6.80 -34.58 2.04
C LEU A 249 -8.17 -35.06 2.55
N THR A 250 -8.58 -34.51 3.69
CA THR A 250 -9.82 -34.80 4.41
C THR A 250 -10.23 -33.56 5.22
N PRO A 251 -11.43 -33.50 5.82
CA PRO A 251 -11.81 -32.39 6.70
C PRO A 251 -10.74 -32.15 7.78
N GLY A 252 -10.30 -30.89 7.94
CA GLY A 252 -9.30 -30.50 8.94
C GLY A 252 -7.86 -30.94 8.66
N ARG A 253 -7.56 -31.55 7.51
CA ARG A 253 -6.21 -32.02 7.15
C ARG A 253 -5.67 -31.29 5.89
N PRO A 254 -5.14 -30.07 6.04
CA PRO A 254 -4.59 -29.32 4.91
C PRO A 254 -3.28 -29.94 4.42
N LEU A 255 -3.02 -29.80 3.12
CA LEU A 255 -1.72 -30.08 2.51
C LEU A 255 -0.87 -28.81 2.49
N SER A 256 0.44 -28.92 2.30
CA SER A 256 1.34 -27.76 2.13
C SER A 256 1.22 -27.08 0.76
N LEU A 257 0.21 -27.45 -0.04
CA LEU A 257 0.00 -26.99 -1.41
C LEU A 257 -1.15 -25.98 -1.46
N LYS A 258 -0.87 -24.81 -2.04
CA LYS A 258 -1.84 -23.73 -2.28
C LYS A 258 -1.69 -23.21 -3.70
N ALA A 259 -2.81 -23.02 -4.41
CA ALA A 259 -2.82 -22.39 -5.73
C ALA A 259 -3.38 -20.96 -5.64
N ARG A 260 -2.70 -19.99 -6.27
CA ARG A 260 -3.15 -18.60 -6.36
C ARG A 260 -3.64 -18.21 -7.74
N SER A 261 -3.45 -19.08 -8.73
CA SER A 261 -3.80 -18.84 -10.13
C SER A 261 -4.26 -20.13 -10.79
N LEU A 262 -4.94 -20.03 -11.94
CA LEU A 262 -5.34 -21.20 -12.73
C LEU A 262 -4.12 -22.03 -13.19
N PRO A 263 -3.00 -21.45 -13.67
CA PRO A 263 -1.80 -22.22 -14.01
C PRO A 263 -1.19 -22.97 -12.83
N GLU A 264 -1.13 -22.34 -11.65
CA GLU A 264 -0.66 -22.99 -10.43
C GLU A 264 -1.58 -24.15 -10.03
N LEU A 265 -2.90 -23.95 -10.12
CA LEU A 265 -3.88 -24.99 -9.81
C LEU A 265 -3.66 -26.21 -10.71
N ILE A 266 -3.57 -26.00 -12.04
CA ILE A 266 -3.34 -27.07 -13.02
C ILE A 266 -2.04 -27.82 -12.71
N THR A 267 -0.96 -27.09 -12.43
CA THR A 267 0.36 -27.68 -12.11
C THR A 267 0.32 -28.48 -10.80
N LEU A 268 -0.41 -28.01 -9.79
CA LEU A 268 -0.53 -28.69 -8.50
C LEU A 268 -1.43 -29.93 -8.59
N LEU A 269 -2.44 -29.92 -9.45
CA LEU A 269 -3.30 -31.08 -9.72
C LEU A 269 -2.54 -32.24 -10.35
N GLU A 270 -1.39 -32.02 -10.98
CA GLU A 270 -0.51 -33.10 -11.46
C GLU A 270 0.23 -33.82 -10.31
N LYS A 271 0.34 -33.19 -9.13
CA LYS A 271 1.17 -33.67 -8.01
C LYS A 271 0.39 -34.07 -6.76
N VAL A 272 -0.79 -33.49 -6.57
CA VAL A 272 -1.59 -33.71 -5.36
C VAL A 272 -2.13 -35.15 -5.31
N PRO A 273 -2.29 -35.79 -4.13
CA PRO A 273 -2.95 -37.09 -4.04
C PRO A 273 -4.37 -37.06 -4.64
N VAL A 274 -4.77 -38.10 -5.38
CA VAL A 274 -6.08 -38.12 -6.06
C VAL A 274 -7.22 -38.06 -5.05
N GLU A 275 -7.02 -38.57 -3.84
CA GLU A 275 -7.96 -38.50 -2.74
C GLU A 275 -8.32 -37.05 -2.39
N SER A 276 -7.36 -36.12 -2.49
CA SER A 276 -7.59 -34.69 -2.31
C SER A 276 -8.43 -34.11 -3.45
N ILE A 277 -8.20 -34.55 -4.69
CA ILE A 277 -8.99 -34.15 -5.86
C ILE A 277 -10.44 -34.61 -5.69
N ILE A 278 -10.66 -35.88 -5.33
CA ILE A 278 -11.99 -36.46 -5.07
C ILE A 278 -12.68 -35.71 -3.94
N TYR A 279 -11.97 -35.44 -2.84
CA TYR A 279 -12.47 -34.68 -1.70
C TYR A 279 -13.02 -33.31 -2.13
N HIS A 280 -12.24 -32.55 -2.89
CA HIS A 280 -12.65 -31.22 -3.34
C HIS A 280 -13.70 -31.22 -4.45
N LEU A 281 -13.68 -32.21 -5.35
CA LEU A 281 -14.72 -32.38 -6.37
C LEU A 281 -16.08 -32.66 -5.73
N ARG A 282 -16.15 -33.61 -4.78
CA ARG A 282 -17.40 -33.98 -4.09
C ARG A 282 -18.03 -32.80 -3.33
N ARG A 283 -17.20 -31.91 -2.80
CA ARG A 283 -17.66 -30.71 -2.07
C ARG A 283 -17.96 -29.53 -2.98
N GLY A 284 -17.58 -29.59 -4.25
CA GLY A 284 -17.68 -28.46 -5.18
C GLY A 284 -16.66 -27.35 -4.89
N ASP A 285 -15.62 -27.60 -4.08
CA ASP A 285 -14.67 -26.56 -3.66
C ASP A 285 -13.93 -25.96 -4.88
N LEU A 286 -13.50 -26.83 -5.82
CA LEU A 286 -12.81 -26.41 -7.06
C LEU A 286 -13.74 -25.57 -7.95
N ALA A 287 -14.97 -26.04 -8.17
CA ALA A 287 -15.96 -25.34 -8.99
C ALA A 287 -16.29 -23.97 -8.38
N ASN A 288 -16.53 -23.92 -7.07
CA ASN A 288 -16.82 -22.68 -6.38
C ASN A 288 -15.66 -21.68 -6.48
N TRP A 289 -14.41 -22.11 -6.24
CA TRP A 289 -13.26 -21.22 -6.34
C TRP A 289 -13.07 -20.64 -7.75
N LEU A 290 -13.21 -21.47 -8.79
CA LEU A 290 -13.10 -21.04 -10.19
C LEU A 290 -14.24 -20.09 -10.60
N ARG A 291 -15.46 -20.36 -10.13
CA ARG A 291 -16.63 -19.49 -10.36
C ARG A 291 -16.42 -18.13 -9.71
N THR A 292 -16.07 -18.12 -8.43
CA THR A 292 -15.94 -16.89 -7.63
C THR A 292 -14.81 -15.98 -8.11
N PHE A 293 -13.64 -16.53 -8.45
CA PHE A 293 -12.45 -15.72 -8.69
C PHE A 293 -12.00 -15.65 -10.15
N PHE A 294 -12.52 -16.48 -11.04
CA PHE A 294 -12.07 -16.54 -12.44
C PHE A 294 -13.21 -16.44 -13.47
N MET A 295 -14.48 -16.38 -13.03
CA MET A 295 -15.66 -16.29 -13.89
C MET A 295 -15.74 -17.42 -14.94
N LEU A 296 -15.29 -18.62 -14.58
CA LEU A 296 -15.20 -19.77 -15.49
C LEU A 296 -16.45 -20.65 -15.43
N ASP A 297 -17.63 -20.09 -15.65
CA ASP A 297 -18.92 -20.78 -15.43
C ASP A 297 -19.02 -22.11 -16.19
N GLU A 298 -18.67 -22.14 -17.48
CA GLU A 298 -18.71 -23.36 -18.29
C GLU A 298 -17.82 -24.49 -17.76
N ILE A 299 -16.63 -24.16 -17.23
CA ILE A 299 -15.73 -25.13 -16.60
C ILE A 299 -16.38 -25.69 -15.36
N THR A 300 -16.96 -24.80 -14.55
CA THR A 300 -17.51 -25.16 -13.25
C THR A 300 -18.68 -26.12 -13.40
N THR A 301 -19.54 -25.92 -14.42
CA THR A 301 -20.61 -26.86 -14.77
C THR A 301 -20.05 -28.24 -15.15
N ARG A 302 -19.00 -28.29 -15.98
CA ARG A 302 -18.36 -29.57 -16.36
C ARG A 302 -17.71 -30.28 -15.17
N LEU A 303 -17.14 -29.54 -14.21
CA LEU A 303 -16.60 -30.11 -12.97
C LEU A 303 -17.72 -30.64 -12.05
N GLU A 304 -18.86 -29.96 -12.00
CA GLU A 304 -20.04 -30.40 -11.24
C GLU A 304 -20.68 -31.65 -11.88
N GLU A 305 -20.76 -31.74 -13.21
CA GLU A 305 -21.18 -32.96 -13.92
C GLU A 305 -20.22 -34.14 -13.66
N LEU A 306 -18.91 -33.86 -13.65
CA LEU A 306 -17.91 -34.85 -13.30
C LEU A 306 -18.08 -35.31 -11.85
N SER A 307 -18.34 -34.39 -10.91
CA SER A 307 -18.46 -34.68 -9.49
C SER A 307 -19.60 -35.67 -9.18
N GLN A 308 -20.72 -35.56 -9.91
CA GLN A 308 -21.86 -36.48 -9.80
C GLN A 308 -21.51 -37.94 -10.16
N ASN A 309 -20.48 -38.13 -11.00
CA ASN A 309 -20.07 -39.43 -11.51
C ASN A 309 -18.75 -39.93 -10.91
N VAL A 310 -18.15 -39.21 -9.95
CA VAL A 310 -16.82 -39.54 -9.38
C VAL A 310 -16.77 -40.96 -8.84
N ASP A 311 -17.83 -41.44 -8.19
CA ASP A 311 -17.87 -42.77 -7.57
C ASP A 311 -17.91 -43.92 -8.60
N SER A 312 -18.30 -43.62 -9.84
CA SER A 312 -18.31 -44.59 -10.95
C SER A 312 -16.93 -44.76 -11.59
N ILE A 313 -15.99 -43.82 -11.35
CA ILE A 313 -14.67 -43.81 -11.96
C ILE A 313 -13.69 -44.62 -11.08
N LYS A 314 -13.38 -45.84 -11.54
CA LYS A 314 -12.45 -46.75 -10.84
C LYS A 314 -10.97 -46.44 -11.08
N ASP A 315 -10.67 -45.69 -12.14
CA ASP A 315 -9.31 -45.28 -12.50
C ASP A 315 -9.06 -43.84 -12.00
N TYR A 316 -8.36 -43.75 -10.88
CA TYR A 316 -8.08 -42.49 -10.20
C TYR A 316 -7.13 -41.58 -10.98
N GLU A 317 -6.19 -42.13 -11.74
CA GLU A 317 -5.32 -41.31 -12.57
C GLU A 317 -6.07 -40.79 -13.80
N LYS A 318 -6.99 -41.57 -14.37
CA LYS A 318 -7.92 -41.07 -15.38
C LYS A 318 -8.80 -39.92 -14.87
N LEU A 319 -9.26 -39.99 -13.61
CA LEU A 319 -10.01 -38.88 -13.00
C LEU A 319 -9.18 -37.60 -12.97
N ARG A 320 -7.90 -37.69 -12.55
CA ARG A 320 -6.97 -36.55 -12.55
C ARG A 320 -6.84 -35.94 -13.94
N GLU A 321 -6.60 -36.76 -14.95
CA GLU A 321 -6.48 -36.32 -16.34
C GLU A 321 -7.75 -35.62 -16.84
N MET A 322 -8.94 -36.15 -16.49
CA MET A 322 -10.22 -35.53 -16.83
C MET A 322 -10.38 -34.14 -16.21
N VAL A 323 -10.06 -33.98 -14.92
CA VAL A 323 -10.10 -32.68 -14.23
C VAL A 323 -9.16 -31.69 -14.90
N ILE A 324 -7.89 -32.08 -15.11
CA ILE A 324 -6.89 -31.22 -15.74
C ILE A 324 -7.31 -30.84 -17.17
N SER A 325 -7.88 -31.78 -17.92
CA SER A 325 -8.39 -31.56 -19.28
C SER A 325 -9.54 -30.54 -19.30
N ILE A 326 -10.48 -30.63 -18.35
CA ILE A 326 -11.56 -29.65 -18.18
C ILE A 326 -10.98 -28.25 -17.90
N LEU A 327 -10.01 -28.14 -16.99
CA LEU A 327 -9.39 -26.87 -16.60
C LEU A 327 -8.53 -26.23 -17.69
N ARG A 328 -7.82 -27.03 -18.49
CA ARG A 328 -7.06 -26.53 -19.64
C ARG A 328 -7.96 -25.93 -20.72
N GLY A 329 -9.26 -26.21 -20.66
CA GLY A 329 -10.20 -25.94 -21.74
C GLY A 329 -9.87 -26.82 -22.94
N SER A 330 -10.85 -26.99 -23.83
CA SER A 330 -10.53 -27.43 -25.20
C SER A 330 -9.54 -26.39 -25.73
N LYS A 331 -8.26 -26.77 -25.89
CA LYS A 331 -7.20 -25.88 -26.39
C LYS A 331 -7.76 -24.96 -27.47
N VAL A 332 -7.71 -23.66 -27.19
CA VAL A 332 -7.56 -22.56 -28.13
C VAL A 332 -7.66 -23.03 -29.59
N SER A 333 -8.87 -22.98 -30.15
CA SER A 333 -9.07 -22.93 -31.60
C SER A 333 -8.87 -21.52 -32.08
#